data_AF-A0A9X9M2G0-F1
#
_entry.id   AF-A0A9X9M2G0-F1
#
_cell.length_a   1.000
_cell.length_b   1.000
_cell.length_c   1.000
_cell.angle_alpha   90.00
_cell.angle_beta   90.00
_cell.angle_gamma   90.00
#
_symmetry.space_group_name_H-M   'P 1'
#
loop_
_entity.id
_entity.type
_entity.pdbx_description
1 polymer ?
#
loop_
_entity_poly.entity_id
_entity_poly.type
_entity_poly.pdbx_seq_one_letter_code
_entity_poly.pdbx_strand_id
1 'polypeptide(L)'
;MAENGDGLGTVPEHERILQEIESTDTACVGPTLRSVYDDQPNAHKKFMEKLDACIRNHDKEIEKMCNFHHQGFVDAITELLKVRTDAEKLKVQVTDTNRRFQDAGKEVIVQTEDIIRCRIQQRNITMVVEKLQLCLPVLEMYSKLKEQMSAKRYYSALKTMEQLENVFFPRVSQYRFCQLMIENLPKLREDIKEISMSDLKDFLESIRKHSDKIGETAMKQAQQQKTFSVVLQKQNNIKFGKNVYINDRIPEERNEVELKCGFEEEDENEEEVIKVPSFLFP
;
A
#
# COMPACT_ATOMS: atom_id res chain seq x y z
N MET A 1 69.79 -19.94 104.57
CA MET A 1 68.81 -20.86 105.17
C MET A 1 67.46 -20.16 105.10
N ALA A 2 66.46 -20.56 104.32
CA ALA A 2 66.24 -21.62 103.33
C ALA A 2 65.09 -21.04 102.44
N GLU A 3 65.27 -20.88 101.13
CA GLU A 3 64.89 -21.83 100.08
C GLU A 3 63.47 -22.43 100.14
N ASN A 4 62.81 -22.34 98.98
CA ASN A 4 61.70 -23.15 98.44
C ASN A 4 60.28 -22.59 98.66
N GLY A 5 59.43 -22.46 97.65
CA GLY A 5 59.55 -22.91 96.27
C GLY A 5 58.46 -22.33 95.38
N ASP A 6 58.88 -22.06 94.16
CA ASP A 6 58.08 -21.79 92.97
C ASP A 6 57.05 -22.90 92.76
N GLY A 7 55.78 -22.52 92.75
CA GLY A 7 54.63 -23.42 92.60
C GLY A 7 54.01 -23.27 91.22
N LEU A 8 54.55 -24.07 90.29
CA LEU A 8 54.01 -24.48 89.01
C LEU A 8 52.50 -24.23 88.80
N GLY A 9 52.18 -23.66 87.63
CA GLY A 9 50.83 -23.36 87.14
C GLY A 9 49.87 -24.55 87.24
N THR A 10 49.13 -24.56 88.33
CA THR A 10 47.90 -25.34 88.52
C THR A 10 46.77 -24.33 88.55
N VAL A 11 45.81 -24.48 87.64
CA VAL A 11 44.56 -23.69 87.65
C VAL A 11 43.98 -23.80 89.07
N PRO A 12 43.75 -22.69 89.79
CA PRO A 12 43.23 -22.76 91.15
C PRO A 12 41.97 -23.63 91.18
N GLU A 13 41.87 -24.57 92.11
CA GLU A 13 40.79 -25.58 92.17
C GLU A 13 39.38 -25.02 91.90
N HIS A 14 39.07 -23.84 92.42
CA HIS A 14 37.81 -23.15 92.16
C HIS A 14 37.53 -22.83 90.68
N GLU A 15 38.56 -22.54 89.87
CA GLU A 15 38.42 -22.27 88.43
C GLU A 15 38.22 -23.56 87.63
N ARG A 16 38.81 -24.68 88.07
CA ARG A 16 38.50 -26.01 87.55
C ARG A 16 37.04 -26.40 87.84
N ILE A 17 36.57 -26.15 89.06
CA ILE A 17 35.17 -26.39 89.46
C ILE A 17 34.21 -25.50 88.65
N LEU A 18 34.56 -24.24 88.38
CA LEU A 18 33.75 -23.36 87.52
C LEU A 18 33.67 -23.86 86.07
N GLN A 19 34.79 -24.30 85.48
CA GLN A 19 34.79 -24.88 84.14
C GLN A 19 33.99 -26.19 84.06
N GLU A 20 34.05 -27.01 85.12
CA GLU A 20 33.23 -28.21 85.24
C GLU A 20 31.74 -27.85 85.31
N ILE A 21 31.36 -26.81 86.06
CA ILE A 21 29.98 -26.32 86.12
C ILE A 21 29.52 -25.75 84.77
N GLU A 22 30.38 -25.04 84.04
CA GLU A 22 30.06 -24.47 82.71
C GLU A 22 29.89 -25.54 81.63
N SER A 23 30.53 -26.70 81.78
CA SER A 23 30.55 -27.78 80.77
C SER A 23 29.68 -28.99 81.13
N THR A 24 29.23 -29.11 82.38
CA THR A 24 28.48 -30.28 82.88
C THR A 24 26.97 -30.02 82.86
N ASP A 25 26.20 -31.06 82.55
CA ASP A 25 24.73 -31.03 82.62
C ASP A 25 24.24 -30.71 84.06
N THR A 26 23.16 -29.94 84.16
CA THR A 26 22.66 -29.37 85.43
C THR A 26 22.35 -30.47 86.47
N ALA A 27 22.01 -31.68 86.01
CA ALA A 27 21.73 -32.84 86.84
C ALA A 27 22.95 -33.38 87.62
N CYS A 28 24.17 -33.04 87.21
CA CYS A 28 25.42 -33.62 87.73
C CYS A 28 26.29 -32.62 88.51
N VAL A 29 25.78 -31.42 88.80
CA VAL A 29 26.51 -30.36 89.50
C VAL A 29 26.67 -30.65 91.01
N GLY A 30 25.83 -31.53 91.57
CA GLY A 30 25.80 -31.84 93.01
C GLY A 30 27.11 -32.37 93.61
N PRO A 31 27.75 -33.40 93.03
CA PRO A 31 29.07 -33.87 93.46
C PRO A 31 30.17 -32.81 93.35
N THR A 32 30.18 -32.04 92.25
CA THR A 32 31.13 -30.95 91.98
C THR A 32 31.02 -29.84 93.04
N LEU A 33 29.81 -29.48 93.46
CA LEU A 33 29.58 -28.51 94.54
C LEU A 33 29.96 -29.03 95.92
N ARG A 34 29.92 -30.35 96.17
CA ARG A 34 30.31 -30.92 97.47
C ARG A 34 31.80 -30.67 97.77
N SER A 35 32.66 -30.76 96.75
CA SER A 35 34.10 -30.48 96.87
C SER A 35 34.40 -29.06 97.38
N VAL A 36 33.58 -28.07 97.03
CA VAL A 36 33.72 -26.67 97.47
C VAL A 36 33.63 -26.50 98.99
N TYR A 37 32.92 -27.41 99.67
CA TYR A 37 32.68 -27.35 101.12
C TYR A 37 33.62 -28.27 101.93
N ASP A 38 34.24 -29.27 101.30
CA ASP A 38 34.99 -30.33 102.00
C ASP A 38 36.45 -29.94 102.30
N ASP A 39 37.06 -29.03 101.53
CA ASP A 39 38.53 -28.89 101.54
C ASP A 39 39.12 -27.93 102.59
N GLN A 40 38.48 -26.79 102.95
CA GLN A 40 39.00 -25.84 103.97
C GLN A 40 37.93 -24.92 104.61
N PRO A 41 38.11 -24.45 105.88
CA PRO A 41 37.27 -23.38 106.44
C PRO A 41 37.40 -22.09 105.60
N ASN A 42 36.27 -21.59 105.09
CA ASN A 42 36.11 -20.46 104.16
C ASN A 42 36.34 -20.73 102.66
N ALA A 43 36.57 -21.97 102.22
CA ALA A 43 36.72 -22.31 100.79
C ALA A 43 35.47 -21.97 99.96
N HIS A 44 34.27 -22.26 100.49
CA HIS A 44 33.00 -21.90 99.88
C HIS A 44 32.84 -20.39 99.65
N LYS A 45 33.30 -19.55 100.58
CA LYS A 45 33.22 -18.09 100.46
C LYS A 45 34.08 -17.59 99.30
N LYS A 46 35.31 -18.12 99.18
CA LYS A 46 36.23 -17.82 98.08
C LYS A 46 35.72 -18.33 96.73
N PHE A 47 35.05 -19.48 96.71
CA PHE A 47 34.36 -19.99 95.52
C PHE A 47 33.20 -19.09 95.10
N MET A 48 32.33 -18.68 96.02
CA MET A 48 31.23 -17.74 95.73
C MET A 48 31.75 -16.41 95.18
N GLU A 49 32.82 -15.86 95.76
CA GLU A 49 33.46 -14.64 95.25
C GLU A 49 33.97 -14.80 93.79
N LYS A 50 34.52 -15.98 93.45
CA LYS A 50 34.96 -16.32 92.10
C LYS A 50 33.79 -16.59 91.14
N LEU A 51 32.74 -17.24 91.59
CA LEU A 51 31.51 -17.46 90.82
C LEU A 51 30.85 -16.12 90.48
N ASP A 52 30.72 -15.23 91.46
CA ASP A 52 30.22 -13.87 91.24
C ASP A 52 31.10 -13.08 90.25
N ALA A 53 32.42 -13.29 90.30
CA ALA A 53 33.34 -12.70 89.33
C ALA A 53 33.15 -13.28 87.91
N CYS A 54 32.90 -14.58 87.79
CA CYS A 54 32.62 -15.26 86.53
C CYS A 54 31.30 -14.78 85.92
N ILE A 55 30.22 -14.73 86.71
CA ILE A 55 28.92 -14.19 86.28
C ILE A 55 29.08 -12.76 85.75
N ARG A 56 29.77 -11.89 86.51
CA ARG A 56 30.05 -10.51 86.06
C ARG A 56 30.92 -10.46 84.80
N ASN A 57 31.77 -11.45 84.56
CA ASN A 57 32.57 -11.52 83.33
C ASN A 57 31.69 -11.91 82.13
N HIS A 58 30.86 -12.95 82.26
CA HIS A 58 29.90 -13.37 81.24
C HIS A 58 28.91 -12.26 80.91
N ASP A 59 28.37 -11.56 81.89
CA ASP A 59 27.48 -10.42 81.67
C ASP A 59 28.16 -9.33 80.82
N LYS A 60 29.43 -9.03 81.10
CA LYS A 60 30.22 -8.07 80.31
C LYS A 60 30.50 -8.57 78.90
N GLU A 61 30.72 -9.86 78.71
CA GLU A 61 30.93 -10.45 77.39
C GLU A 61 29.65 -10.44 76.55
N ILE A 62 28.51 -10.76 77.16
CA ILE A 62 27.17 -10.64 76.55
C ILE A 62 26.92 -9.18 76.15
N GLU A 63 27.16 -8.24 77.06
CA GLU A 63 26.98 -6.81 76.78
C GLU A 63 27.89 -6.36 75.63
N LYS A 64 29.17 -6.77 75.62
CA LYS A 64 30.10 -6.46 74.55
C LYS A 64 29.66 -7.04 73.20
N MET A 65 29.20 -8.29 73.16
CA MET A 65 28.71 -8.92 71.93
C MET A 65 27.44 -8.25 71.40
N CYS A 66 26.51 -7.91 72.30
CA CYS A 66 25.30 -7.17 71.96
C CYS A 66 25.65 -5.79 71.40
N ASN A 67 26.50 -5.03 72.10
CA ASN A 67 26.92 -3.70 71.67
C ASN A 67 27.67 -3.73 70.32
N PHE A 68 28.49 -4.76 70.09
CA PHE A 68 29.23 -4.92 68.83
C PHE A 68 28.30 -5.14 67.62
N HIS A 69 27.22 -5.91 67.78
CA HIS A 69 26.31 -6.24 66.66
C HIS A 69 25.04 -5.39 66.59
N HIS A 70 24.71 -4.63 67.63
CA HIS A 70 23.46 -3.87 67.71
C HIS A 70 23.28 -2.93 66.51
N GLN A 71 24.32 -2.17 66.17
CA GLN A 71 24.25 -1.24 65.04
C GLN A 71 24.02 -1.97 63.71
N GLY A 72 24.74 -3.07 63.45
CA GLY A 72 24.56 -3.86 62.23
C GLY A 72 23.16 -4.46 62.10
N PHE A 73 22.55 -4.86 63.22
CA PHE A 73 21.16 -5.31 63.24
C PHE A 73 20.17 -4.17 62.91
N VAL A 74 20.37 -2.98 63.51
CA VAL A 74 19.55 -1.79 63.24
C VAL A 74 19.67 -1.36 61.77
N ASP A 75 20.89 -1.38 61.23
CA ASP A 75 21.16 -1.02 59.83
C ASP A 75 20.46 -2.01 58.88
N ALA A 76 20.59 -3.32 59.12
CA ALA A 76 19.93 -4.35 58.32
C ALA A 76 18.39 -4.23 58.32
N ILE A 77 17.78 -3.95 59.48
CA ILE A 77 16.33 -3.68 59.56
C ILE A 77 15.98 -2.43 58.75
N THR A 78 16.77 -1.37 58.88
CA THR A 78 16.52 -0.11 58.17
C THR A 78 16.61 -0.30 56.66
N GLU A 79 17.60 -1.06 56.18
CA GLU A 79 17.73 -1.41 54.76
C GLU A 79 16.56 -2.26 54.27
N LEU A 80 16.13 -3.26 55.04
CA LEU A 80 14.98 -4.08 54.68
C LEU A 80 13.69 -3.25 54.56
N LEU A 81 13.49 -2.27 55.44
CA LEU A 81 12.36 -1.34 55.38
C LEU A 81 12.43 -0.42 54.15
N LYS A 82 13.62 0.00 53.74
CA LYS A 82 13.83 0.75 52.49
C LYS A 82 13.49 -0.11 51.27
N VAL A 83 14.03 -1.33 51.19
CA VAL A 83 13.75 -2.28 50.11
C VAL A 83 12.25 -2.55 49.98
N ARG A 84 11.54 -2.72 51.10
CA ARG A 84 10.08 -2.89 51.10
C ARG A 84 9.36 -1.69 50.48
N THR A 85 9.78 -0.47 50.84
CA THR A 85 9.21 0.77 50.29
C THR A 85 9.47 0.89 48.79
N ASP A 86 10.69 0.59 48.35
CA ASP A 86 11.08 0.63 46.94
C ASP A 86 10.34 -0.44 46.12
N ALA A 87 10.14 -1.64 46.67
CA ALA A 87 9.37 -2.69 46.02
C ALA A 87 7.90 -2.31 45.81
N GLU A 88 7.26 -1.66 46.80
CA GLU A 88 5.87 -1.20 46.64
C GLU A 88 5.78 -0.07 45.61
N LYS A 89 6.76 0.86 45.59
CA LYS A 89 6.83 1.91 44.57
C LYS A 89 6.99 1.32 43.17
N LEU A 90 7.89 0.34 43.01
CA LEU A 90 8.10 -0.35 41.73
C LEU A 90 6.82 -1.05 41.27
N LYS A 91 6.13 -1.75 42.16
CA LYS A 91 4.85 -2.42 41.85
C LYS A 91 3.80 -1.43 41.34
N VAL A 92 3.67 -0.26 41.97
CA VAL A 92 2.77 0.80 41.49
C VAL A 92 3.17 1.28 40.11
N GLN A 93 4.46 1.56 39.87
CA GLN A 93 4.96 2.02 38.57
C GLN A 93 4.76 0.99 37.46
N VAL A 94 5.02 -0.29 37.74
CA VAL A 94 4.80 -1.40 36.78
C VAL A 94 3.32 -1.51 36.44
N THR A 95 2.44 -1.44 37.44
CA THR A 95 0.99 -1.54 37.23
C THR A 95 0.46 -0.35 36.42
N ASP A 96 0.90 0.86 36.73
CA ASP A 96 0.53 2.08 35.99
C ASP A 96 1.06 2.05 34.54
N THR A 97 2.31 1.63 34.34
CA THR A 97 2.90 1.48 33.00
C THR A 97 2.15 0.44 32.19
N ASN A 98 1.83 -0.73 32.76
CA ASN A 98 1.04 -1.75 32.10
C ASN A 98 -0.35 -1.23 31.71
N ARG A 99 -1.01 -0.47 32.59
CA ARG A 99 -2.31 0.15 32.28
C ARG A 99 -2.20 1.11 31.10
N ARG A 100 -1.26 2.04 31.13
CA ARG A 100 -1.05 3.01 30.04
C ARG A 100 -0.71 2.32 28.71
N PHE A 101 0.10 1.27 28.76
CA PHE A 101 0.44 0.46 27.58
C PHE A 101 -0.79 -0.21 26.99
N GLN A 102 -1.64 -0.83 27.82
CA GLN A 102 -2.89 -1.45 27.35
C GLN A 102 -3.86 -0.43 26.76
N ASP A 103 -3.99 0.75 27.38
CA ASP A 103 -4.88 1.81 26.89
C ASP A 103 -4.39 2.38 25.55
N ALA A 104 -3.07 2.63 25.40
CA ALA A 104 -2.47 2.98 24.11
C ALA A 104 -2.64 1.86 23.06
N GLY A 105 -2.50 0.60 23.48
CA GLY A 105 -2.71 -0.57 22.62
C GLY A 105 -4.13 -0.64 22.05
N LYS A 106 -5.16 -0.31 22.86
CA LYS A 106 -6.55 -0.24 22.38
C LYS A 106 -6.73 0.81 21.30
N GLU A 107 -6.13 1.99 21.47
CA GLU A 107 -6.19 3.07 20.46
C GLU A 107 -5.56 2.63 19.14
N VAL A 108 -4.39 1.98 19.20
CA VAL A 108 -3.70 1.44 18.01
C VAL A 108 -4.54 0.38 17.30
N ILE A 109 -5.24 -0.48 18.05
CA ILE A 109 -6.14 -1.48 17.46
C ILE A 109 -7.27 -0.78 16.68
N VAL A 110 -7.93 0.21 17.28
CA VAL A 110 -9.01 0.97 16.62
C VAL A 110 -8.50 1.65 15.34
N GLN A 111 -7.36 2.34 15.40
CA GLN A 111 -6.76 2.97 14.22
C GLN A 111 -6.41 1.95 13.13
N THR A 112 -5.94 0.76 13.52
CA THR A 112 -5.63 -0.32 12.58
C THR A 112 -6.87 -0.84 11.87
N GLU A 113 -7.98 -1.03 12.59
CA GLU A 113 -9.27 -1.42 12.01
C GLU A 113 -9.78 -0.38 11.01
N ASP A 114 -9.65 0.91 11.33
CA ASP A 114 -10.01 2.00 10.42
C ASP A 114 -9.14 2.00 9.16
N ILE A 115 -7.81 1.78 9.29
CA ILE A 115 -6.91 1.65 8.14
C ILE A 115 -7.31 0.46 7.26
N ILE A 116 -7.64 -0.69 7.85
CA ILE A 116 -8.10 -1.87 7.10
C ILE A 116 -9.38 -1.53 6.32
N ARG A 117 -10.35 -0.87 6.97
CA ARG A 117 -11.60 -0.44 6.31
C ARG A 117 -11.33 0.51 5.15
N CYS A 118 -10.48 1.50 5.35
CA CYS A 118 -10.07 2.45 4.31
C CYS A 118 -9.37 1.74 3.14
N ARG A 119 -8.49 0.76 3.40
CA ARG A 119 -7.83 -0.02 2.34
C ARG A 119 -8.80 -0.84 1.52
N ILE A 120 -9.81 -1.45 2.15
CA ILE A 120 -10.88 -2.16 1.43
C ILE A 120 -11.67 -1.20 0.54
N GLN A 121 -12.04 -0.02 1.07
CA GLN A 121 -12.73 1.00 0.29
C GLN A 121 -11.87 1.49 -0.88
N GLN A 122 -10.59 1.79 -0.64
CA GLN A 122 -9.64 2.19 -1.66
C GLN A 122 -9.54 1.13 -2.76
N ARG A 123 -9.39 -0.15 -2.41
CA ARG A 123 -9.37 -1.25 -3.37
C ARG A 123 -10.66 -1.30 -4.20
N ASN A 124 -11.83 -1.17 -3.56
CA ASN A 124 -13.11 -1.14 -4.25
C ASN A 124 -13.20 0.03 -5.23
N ILE A 125 -12.77 1.23 -4.83
CA ILE A 125 -12.72 2.42 -5.67
C ILE A 125 -11.79 2.18 -6.86
N THR A 126 -10.57 1.70 -6.64
CA THR A 126 -9.61 1.40 -7.72
C THR A 126 -10.20 0.40 -8.71
N MET A 127 -10.79 -0.71 -8.24
CA MET A 127 -11.43 -1.68 -9.14
C MET A 127 -12.55 -1.06 -9.97
N VAL A 128 -13.39 -0.21 -9.37
CA VAL A 128 -14.47 0.49 -10.10
C VAL A 128 -13.87 1.43 -11.15
N VAL A 129 -12.84 2.21 -10.80
CA VAL A 129 -12.15 3.10 -11.74
C VAL A 129 -11.60 2.31 -12.93
N GLU A 130 -10.89 1.21 -12.68
CA GLU A 130 -10.36 0.34 -13.74
C GLU A 130 -11.47 -0.21 -14.64
N LYS A 131 -12.61 -0.65 -14.07
CA LYS A 131 -13.74 -1.15 -14.87
C LYS A 131 -14.38 -0.03 -15.69
N LEU A 132 -14.55 1.16 -15.13
CA LEU A 132 -15.09 2.32 -15.86
C LEU A 132 -14.16 2.76 -16.99
N GLN A 133 -12.84 2.74 -16.77
CA GLN A 133 -11.85 3.06 -17.80
C GLN A 133 -11.90 2.09 -18.99
N LEU A 134 -12.22 0.81 -18.76
CA LEU A 134 -12.43 -0.14 -19.85
C LEU A 134 -13.69 0.17 -20.67
N CYS A 135 -14.74 0.69 -20.01
CA CYS A 135 -16.02 0.99 -20.63
C CYS A 135 -16.04 2.33 -21.39
N LEU A 136 -15.24 3.31 -20.96
CA LEU A 136 -15.27 4.68 -21.48
C LEU A 136 -15.04 4.76 -23.00
N PRO A 137 -14.01 4.13 -23.59
CA PRO A 137 -13.78 4.18 -25.03
C PRO A 137 -14.93 3.58 -25.84
N VAL A 138 -15.62 2.58 -25.29
CA VAL A 138 -16.77 1.94 -25.95
C VAL A 138 -17.95 2.91 -26.02
N LEU A 139 -18.22 3.62 -24.93
CA LEU A 139 -19.27 4.64 -24.87
C LEU A 139 -18.96 5.82 -25.79
N GLU A 140 -17.71 6.28 -25.82
CA GLU A 140 -17.25 7.36 -26.70
C GLU A 140 -17.40 6.98 -28.18
N MET A 141 -16.91 5.81 -28.59
CA MET A 141 -17.04 5.34 -29.97
C MET A 141 -18.49 5.09 -30.37
N TYR A 142 -19.33 4.60 -29.44
CA TYR A 142 -20.76 4.45 -29.71
C TYR A 142 -21.48 5.80 -29.84
N SER A 143 -21.07 6.82 -29.07
CA SER A 143 -21.55 8.20 -29.24
C SER A 143 -21.14 8.75 -30.61
N LYS A 144 -19.87 8.58 -30.99
CA LYS A 144 -19.35 8.95 -32.31
C LYS A 144 -20.13 8.29 -33.45
N LEU A 145 -20.48 7.01 -33.31
CA LEU A 145 -21.34 6.32 -34.27
C LEU A 145 -22.71 7.00 -34.42
N LYS A 146 -23.36 7.34 -33.30
CA LYS A 146 -24.67 8.01 -33.32
C LYS A 146 -24.59 9.39 -33.98
N GLU A 147 -23.50 10.13 -33.78
CA GLU A 147 -23.25 11.41 -34.45
C GLU A 147 -22.99 11.25 -35.95
N GLN A 148 -22.21 10.24 -36.37
CA GLN A 148 -21.98 9.95 -37.79
C GLN A 148 -23.29 9.57 -38.50
N MET A 149 -24.16 8.82 -37.82
CA MET A 149 -25.50 8.48 -38.30
C MET A 149 -26.37 9.72 -38.49
N SER A 150 -26.39 10.64 -37.53
CA SER A 150 -27.19 11.87 -37.62
C SER A 150 -26.66 12.84 -38.69
N ALA A 151 -25.34 12.87 -38.89
CA ALA A 151 -24.68 13.64 -39.94
C ALA A 151 -24.78 13.01 -41.35
N LYS A 152 -25.49 11.88 -41.51
CA LYS A 152 -25.60 11.09 -42.76
C LYS A 152 -24.26 10.63 -43.35
N ARG A 153 -23.21 10.54 -42.53
CA ARG A 153 -21.89 10.04 -42.94
C ARG A 153 -21.87 8.51 -42.82
N TYR A 154 -22.62 7.84 -43.69
CA TYR A 154 -22.91 6.41 -43.56
C TYR A 154 -21.68 5.50 -43.70
N TYR A 155 -20.73 5.86 -44.57
CA TYR A 155 -19.49 5.09 -44.72
C TYR A 155 -18.63 5.12 -43.44
N SER A 156 -18.43 6.30 -42.85
CA SER A 156 -17.66 6.42 -41.62
C SER A 156 -18.38 5.78 -40.42
N ALA A 157 -19.72 5.84 -40.38
CA ALA A 157 -20.53 5.11 -39.40
C ALA A 157 -20.29 3.60 -39.49
N LEU A 158 -20.32 3.00 -40.68
CA LEU A 158 -20.06 1.57 -40.88
C LEU A 158 -18.65 1.17 -40.41
N LYS A 159 -17.62 1.99 -40.71
CA LYS A 159 -16.25 1.75 -40.26
C LYS A 159 -16.13 1.80 -38.73
N THR A 160 -16.79 2.76 -38.08
CA THR A 160 -16.85 2.85 -36.62
C THR A 160 -17.55 1.63 -36.01
N MET A 161 -18.65 1.15 -36.61
CA MET A 161 -19.37 -0.04 -36.16
C MET A 161 -18.48 -1.29 -36.19
N GLU A 162 -17.73 -1.46 -37.28
CA GLU A 162 -16.78 -2.55 -37.43
C GLU A 162 -15.69 -2.52 -36.35
N GLN A 163 -15.14 -1.33 -36.05
CA GLN A 163 -14.17 -1.16 -34.97
C GLN A 163 -14.76 -1.51 -33.59
N LEU A 164 -16.00 -1.09 -33.32
CA LEU A 164 -16.73 -1.43 -32.09
C LEU A 164 -16.87 -2.94 -31.91
N GLU A 165 -17.27 -3.66 -32.96
CA GLU A 165 -17.43 -5.13 -32.94
C GLU A 165 -16.14 -5.90 -32.78
N ASN A 166 -15.10 -5.53 -33.53
CA ASN A 166 -13.89 -6.33 -33.59
C ASN A 166 -12.88 -6.01 -32.48
N VAL A 167 -12.84 -4.76 -32.01
CA VAL A 167 -11.81 -4.29 -31.07
C VAL A 167 -12.36 -4.08 -29.66
N PHE A 168 -13.51 -3.40 -29.54
CA PHE A 168 -13.99 -2.92 -28.24
C PHE A 168 -14.88 -3.94 -27.53
N PHE A 169 -15.93 -4.45 -28.17
CA PHE A 169 -16.89 -5.36 -27.52
C PHE A 169 -16.31 -6.65 -26.95
N PRO A 170 -15.32 -7.32 -27.56
CA PRO A 170 -14.72 -8.52 -26.98
C PRO A 170 -14.15 -8.29 -25.57
N ARG A 171 -13.76 -7.05 -25.25
CA ARG A 171 -13.18 -6.67 -23.95
C ARG A 171 -14.23 -6.38 -22.87
N VAL A 172 -15.46 -6.05 -23.26
CA VAL A 172 -16.52 -5.53 -22.36
C VAL A 172 -17.88 -6.25 -22.50
N SER A 173 -17.94 -7.34 -23.26
CA SER A 173 -19.17 -8.10 -23.56
C SER A 173 -19.92 -8.64 -22.34
N GLN A 174 -19.24 -8.77 -21.21
CA GLN A 174 -19.85 -9.17 -19.93
C GLN A 174 -20.84 -8.14 -19.37
N TYR A 175 -20.76 -6.87 -19.79
CA TYR A 175 -21.64 -5.83 -19.28
C TYR A 175 -22.95 -5.77 -20.07
N ARG A 176 -24.07 -5.68 -19.34
CA ARG A 176 -25.42 -5.65 -19.92
C ARG A 176 -25.63 -4.49 -20.90
N PHE A 177 -25.03 -3.33 -20.65
CA PHE A 177 -25.16 -2.19 -21.56
C PHE A 177 -24.44 -2.45 -22.90
N CYS A 178 -23.30 -3.14 -22.89
CA CYS A 178 -22.60 -3.56 -24.11
C CYS A 178 -23.42 -4.57 -24.91
N GLN A 179 -24.05 -5.53 -24.23
CA GLN A 179 -24.93 -6.51 -24.90
C GLN A 179 -26.06 -5.82 -25.66
N LEU A 180 -26.70 -4.82 -25.05
CA LEU A 180 -27.74 -4.04 -25.71
C LEU A 180 -27.20 -3.26 -26.93
N MET A 181 -25.97 -2.74 -26.87
CA MET A 181 -25.35 -2.07 -28.02
C MET A 181 -25.06 -3.06 -29.16
N ILE A 182 -24.54 -4.25 -28.83
CA ILE A 182 -24.26 -5.33 -29.78
C ILE A 182 -25.56 -5.77 -30.48
N GLU A 183 -26.65 -5.97 -29.73
CA GLU A 183 -27.95 -6.35 -30.28
C GLU A 183 -28.56 -5.26 -31.20
N ASN A 184 -28.19 -3.99 -31.02
CA ASN A 184 -28.70 -2.88 -31.82
C ASN A 184 -27.88 -2.63 -33.11
N LEU A 185 -26.63 -3.09 -33.18
CA LEU A 185 -25.76 -2.89 -34.35
C LEU A 185 -26.34 -3.45 -35.65
N PRO A 186 -26.89 -4.68 -35.70
CA PRO A 186 -27.52 -5.20 -36.91
C PRO A 186 -28.67 -4.33 -37.41
N LYS A 187 -29.47 -3.77 -36.50
CA LYS A 187 -30.58 -2.86 -36.86
C LYS A 187 -30.05 -1.59 -37.48
N LEU A 188 -29.02 -0.99 -36.88
CA LEU A 188 -28.37 0.21 -37.45
C LEU A 188 -27.77 -0.06 -38.84
N ARG A 189 -27.22 -1.26 -39.09
CA ARG A 189 -26.74 -1.62 -40.44
C ARG A 189 -27.88 -1.67 -41.46
N GLU A 190 -29.02 -2.25 -41.07
CA GLU A 190 -30.18 -2.30 -41.96
C GLU A 190 -30.76 -0.90 -42.19
N ASP A 191 -30.83 -0.05 -41.17
CA ASP A 191 -31.26 1.35 -41.30
C ASP A 191 -30.37 2.12 -42.30
N ILE A 192 -29.04 1.98 -42.19
CA ILE A 192 -28.09 2.60 -43.14
C ILE A 192 -28.36 2.10 -44.55
N LYS A 193 -28.55 0.79 -44.71
CA LYS A 193 -28.80 0.17 -46.00
C LYS A 193 -30.12 0.68 -46.61
N GLU A 194 -31.20 0.72 -45.85
CA GLU A 194 -32.49 1.22 -46.33
C GLU A 194 -32.40 2.69 -46.76
N ILE A 195 -31.83 3.55 -45.92
CA ILE A 195 -31.71 4.99 -46.22
C ILE A 195 -30.79 5.20 -47.43
N SER A 196 -29.63 4.54 -47.47
CA SER A 196 -28.69 4.67 -48.59
C SER A 196 -29.28 4.15 -49.91
N MET A 197 -30.06 3.06 -49.85
CA MET A 197 -30.76 2.53 -51.03
C MET A 197 -31.90 3.45 -51.48
N SER A 198 -32.60 4.11 -50.56
CA SER A 198 -33.60 5.12 -50.89
C SER A 198 -32.95 6.32 -51.57
N ASP A 199 -31.90 6.89 -50.97
CA ASP A 199 -31.17 8.04 -51.52
C ASP A 199 -30.61 7.72 -52.92
N LEU A 200 -30.08 6.50 -53.12
CA LEU A 200 -29.62 6.06 -54.44
C LEU A 200 -30.77 5.96 -55.47
N LYS A 201 -31.93 5.42 -55.07
CA LYS A 201 -33.10 5.34 -55.95
C LYS A 201 -33.61 6.72 -56.33
N ASP A 202 -33.70 7.63 -55.38
CA ASP A 202 -34.11 9.02 -55.61
C ASP A 202 -33.12 9.76 -56.51
N PHE A 203 -31.81 9.52 -56.33
CA PHE A 203 -30.78 10.04 -57.21
C PHE A 203 -30.94 9.53 -58.65
N LEU A 204 -31.12 8.22 -58.85
CA LEU A 204 -31.30 7.62 -60.18
C LEU A 204 -32.58 8.13 -60.87
N GLU A 205 -33.67 8.29 -60.12
CA GLU A 205 -34.92 8.84 -60.65
C GLU A 205 -34.75 10.33 -61.03
N SER A 206 -34.00 11.10 -60.24
CA SER A 206 -33.64 12.48 -60.58
C SER A 206 -32.80 12.56 -61.85
N ILE A 207 -31.80 11.69 -62.01
CA ILE A 207 -30.99 11.59 -63.23
C ILE A 207 -31.90 11.24 -64.42
N ARG A 208 -32.77 10.24 -64.29
CA ARG A 208 -33.71 9.86 -65.35
C ARG A 208 -34.54 11.05 -65.82
N LYS A 209 -35.13 11.81 -64.89
CA LYS A 209 -35.96 12.99 -65.16
C LYS A 209 -35.23 14.14 -65.86
N HIS A 210 -33.94 14.34 -65.56
CA HIS A 210 -33.16 15.46 -66.12
C HIS A 210 -32.31 15.07 -67.33
N SER A 211 -32.01 13.79 -67.50
CA SER A 211 -31.14 13.28 -68.56
C SER A 211 -31.63 13.62 -69.97
N ASP A 212 -32.95 13.54 -70.22
CA ASP A 212 -33.52 13.86 -71.53
C ASP A 212 -33.30 15.33 -71.92
N LYS A 213 -33.48 16.27 -70.97
CA LYS A 213 -33.27 17.71 -71.20
C LYS A 213 -31.80 18.04 -71.41
N ILE A 214 -30.93 17.42 -70.62
CA ILE A 214 -29.47 17.57 -70.77
C ILE A 214 -29.03 17.00 -72.12
N GLY A 215 -29.53 15.81 -72.48
CA GLY A 215 -29.30 15.17 -73.77
C GLY A 215 -29.77 16.01 -74.95
N GLU A 216 -31.00 16.56 -74.89
CA GLU A 216 -31.54 17.46 -75.92
C GLU A 216 -30.65 18.70 -76.10
N THR A 217 -30.24 19.31 -74.98
CA THR A 217 -29.38 20.51 -75.00
C THR A 217 -28.00 20.19 -75.56
N ALA A 218 -27.39 19.08 -75.14
CA ALA A 218 -26.11 18.61 -75.65
C ALA A 218 -26.17 18.28 -77.15
N MET A 219 -27.25 17.62 -77.62
CA MET A 219 -27.47 17.33 -79.04
C MET A 219 -27.67 18.61 -79.87
N LYS A 220 -28.46 19.57 -79.37
CA LYS A 220 -28.62 20.89 -80.02
C LYS A 220 -27.28 21.64 -80.13
N GLN A 221 -26.48 21.64 -79.07
CA GLN A 221 -25.18 22.29 -79.06
C GLN A 221 -24.16 21.60 -79.98
N ALA A 222 -24.16 20.26 -80.04
CA ALA A 222 -23.35 19.50 -81.00
C ALA A 222 -23.78 19.73 -82.46
N GLN A 223 -25.09 19.86 -82.73
CA GLN A 223 -25.59 20.22 -84.06
C GLN A 223 -25.22 21.65 -84.44
N GLN A 224 -25.29 22.61 -83.50
CA GLN A 224 -24.85 23.98 -83.71
C GLN A 224 -23.34 24.07 -83.99
N GLN A 225 -22.50 23.32 -83.27
CA GLN A 225 -21.07 23.22 -83.58
C GLN A 225 -20.81 22.58 -84.95
N LYS A 226 -21.56 21.54 -85.34
CA LYS A 226 -21.46 20.93 -86.68
C LYS A 226 -21.90 21.88 -87.79
N THR A 227 -22.97 22.65 -87.59
CA THR A 227 -23.41 23.66 -88.56
C THR A 227 -22.47 24.85 -88.62
N PHE A 228 -21.93 25.30 -87.48
CA PHE A 228 -20.91 26.34 -87.43
C PHE A 228 -19.61 25.92 -88.13
N SER A 229 -19.15 24.68 -87.92
CA SER A 229 -17.98 24.11 -88.63
C SER A 229 -18.24 23.88 -90.13
N VAL A 230 -19.45 23.48 -90.54
CA VAL A 230 -19.84 23.40 -91.97
C VAL A 230 -19.93 24.79 -92.62
N VAL A 231 -20.41 25.81 -91.90
CA VAL A 231 -20.43 27.21 -92.38
C VAL A 231 -19.01 27.77 -92.52
N LEU A 232 -18.11 27.45 -91.58
CA LEU A 232 -16.67 27.76 -91.70
C LEU A 232 -16.02 27.03 -92.89
N GLN A 233 -16.36 25.77 -93.15
CA GLN A 233 -15.90 25.05 -94.35
C GLN A 233 -16.48 25.62 -95.67
N LYS A 234 -17.72 26.14 -95.66
CA LYS A 234 -18.33 26.80 -96.83
C LYS A 234 -17.75 28.19 -97.11
N GLN A 235 -17.31 28.94 -96.10
CA GLN A 235 -16.60 30.20 -96.30
C GLN A 235 -15.16 30.01 -96.81
N ASN A 236 -14.53 28.85 -96.55
CA ASN A 236 -13.20 28.53 -97.10
C ASN A 236 -13.20 28.12 -98.58
N ASN A 237 -14.34 27.89 -99.23
CA ASN A 237 -14.43 27.52 -100.66
C ASN A 237 -14.63 28.70 -101.62
N ILE A 238 -14.54 29.94 -101.15
CA ILE A 238 -14.59 31.14 -102.00
C ILE A 238 -13.41 32.06 -101.65
N LYS A 239 -12.20 31.68 -102.08
CA LYS A 239 -11.16 32.55 -102.68
C LYS A 239 -9.81 31.84 -102.83
N PHE A 240 -9.44 31.64 -104.10
CA PHE A 240 -8.10 31.60 -104.72
C PHE A 240 -6.99 30.72 -104.15
N GLY A 241 -6.54 29.78 -104.98
CA GLY A 241 -5.34 28.99 -104.77
C GLY A 241 -4.02 29.68 -105.13
N LYS A 242 -2.94 29.05 -104.68
CA LYS A 242 -1.70 28.74 -105.43
C LYS A 242 -0.77 27.88 -104.55
N ASN A 243 -0.62 26.63 -104.97
CA ASN A 243 0.61 25.85 -105.15
C ASN A 243 1.82 25.96 -104.19
N VAL A 244 2.34 24.74 -103.87
CA VAL A 244 3.76 24.30 -103.75
C VAL A 244 4.36 24.09 -102.34
N TYR A 245 4.44 22.79 -101.99
CA TYR A 245 5.56 21.98 -101.42
C TYR A 245 6.22 22.26 -100.04
N ILE A 246 6.29 21.14 -99.30
CA ILE A 246 7.34 20.61 -98.37
C ILE A 246 7.29 21.02 -96.88
N ASN A 247 7.35 19.94 -96.06
CA ASN A 247 7.79 19.75 -94.65
C ASN A 247 8.29 21.01 -93.89
N ASP A 248 7.98 21.22 -92.61
CA ASP A 248 8.46 20.39 -91.49
C ASP A 248 7.86 20.91 -90.14
N ARG A 249 7.73 20.01 -89.14
CA ARG A 249 7.64 20.24 -87.67
C ARG A 249 6.41 20.88 -86.96
N ILE A 250 5.77 20.02 -86.15
CA ILE A 250 5.28 20.10 -84.74
C ILE A 250 5.54 21.44 -83.99
N PRO A 251 4.56 22.00 -83.25
CA PRO A 251 4.44 21.72 -81.80
C PRO A 251 3.07 21.18 -81.33
N GLU A 252 3.13 20.28 -80.36
CA GLU A 252 2.03 19.77 -79.54
C GLU A 252 1.38 20.88 -78.71
N GLU A 253 0.06 20.84 -78.52
CA GLU A 253 -0.58 21.35 -77.30
C GLU A 253 -1.79 20.47 -76.93
N ARG A 254 -1.67 19.89 -75.72
CA ARG A 254 -2.65 19.07 -75.00
C ARG A 254 -3.91 19.87 -74.66
N ASN A 255 -5.05 19.19 -74.63
CA ASN A 255 -6.11 19.46 -73.65
C ASN A 255 -6.87 18.16 -73.34
N GLU A 256 -6.39 17.44 -72.33
CA GLU A 256 -7.14 16.43 -71.59
C GLU A 256 -8.15 17.15 -70.69
N VAL A 257 -9.43 16.80 -70.80
CA VAL A 257 -10.45 17.19 -69.82
C VAL A 257 -10.61 16.02 -68.85
N GLU A 258 -9.80 16.00 -67.79
CA GLU A 258 -10.03 15.16 -66.63
C GLU A 258 -11.18 15.75 -65.80
N LEU A 259 -12.27 14.99 -65.67
CA LEU A 259 -13.25 15.19 -64.60
C LEU A 259 -12.59 14.84 -63.26
N LYS A 260 -12.22 15.87 -62.49
CA LYS A 260 -11.83 15.72 -61.08
C LYS A 260 -13.01 15.20 -60.26
N CYS A 261 -12.97 13.92 -59.93
CA CYS A 261 -13.64 13.37 -58.74
C CYS A 261 -12.81 13.81 -57.53
N GLY A 262 -13.35 14.71 -56.71
CA GLY A 262 -12.73 15.08 -55.44
C GLY A 262 -12.91 13.96 -54.43
N PHE A 263 -11.90 13.09 -54.33
CA PHE A 263 -11.62 12.38 -53.10
C PHE A 263 -10.81 13.34 -52.22
N GLU A 264 -11.44 13.88 -51.19
CA GLU A 264 -10.71 14.44 -50.05
C GLU A 264 -10.23 13.24 -49.22
N GLU A 265 -9.02 12.76 -49.53
CA GLU A 265 -8.21 12.01 -48.59
C GLU A 265 -7.68 13.02 -47.55
N GLU A 266 -8.38 13.13 -46.42
CA GLU A 266 -7.77 13.69 -45.21
C GLU A 266 -6.92 12.59 -44.56
N ASP A 267 -5.65 12.57 -44.94
CA ASP A 267 -4.55 11.97 -44.19
C ASP A 267 -4.36 12.76 -42.88
N GLU A 268 -4.98 12.31 -41.80
CA GLU A 268 -4.54 12.64 -40.43
C GLU A 268 -3.64 11.51 -39.93
N ASN A 269 -2.36 11.59 -40.29
CA ASN A 269 -1.28 10.94 -39.55
C ASN A 269 -1.05 11.74 -38.26
N GLU A 270 -1.61 11.30 -37.14
CA GLU A 270 -1.10 11.63 -35.81
C GLU A 270 -0.40 10.40 -35.23
N GLU A 271 0.92 10.38 -35.37
CA GLU A 271 1.83 9.45 -34.73
C GLU A 271 1.96 9.83 -33.25
N GLU A 272 1.08 9.30 -32.38
CA GLU A 272 1.24 9.45 -30.94
C GLU A 272 2.12 8.30 -30.38
N VAL A 273 3.39 8.61 -30.18
CA VAL A 273 4.37 7.77 -29.49
C VAL A 273 3.95 7.59 -28.02
N ILE A 274 3.36 6.44 -27.70
CA ILE A 274 3.10 6.04 -26.31
C ILE A 274 4.43 5.74 -25.63
N LYS A 275 4.99 6.73 -24.92
CA LYS A 275 6.02 6.48 -23.89
C LYS A 275 5.35 5.78 -22.70
N VAL A 276 5.66 4.50 -22.52
CA VAL A 276 5.34 3.74 -21.32
C VAL A 276 6.15 4.31 -20.14
N PRO A 277 5.52 4.81 -19.05
CA PRO A 277 6.24 5.02 -17.81
C PRO A 277 6.43 3.65 -17.16
N SER A 278 7.70 3.25 -17.04
CA SER A 278 8.13 2.09 -16.28
C SER A 278 7.59 2.15 -14.86
N PHE A 279 6.88 1.09 -14.47
CA PHE A 279 6.50 0.83 -13.09
C PHE A 279 7.76 0.72 -12.22
N LEU A 280 7.88 1.59 -11.23
CA LEU A 280 8.72 1.37 -10.07
C LEU A 280 7.86 1.68 -8.82
N PHE A 281 7.29 0.62 -8.24
CA PHE A 281 6.73 0.67 -6.90
C PHE A 281 7.80 0.21 -5.90
N PRO A 282 8.02 0.93 -4.79
CA PRO A 282 8.47 0.32 -3.54
C PRO A 282 7.34 -0.45 -2.85
#